data_AF-A0A951CIP5-F1
#
_entry.id   AF-A0A951CIP5-F1
#
_cell.length_a   1.000
_cell.length_b   1.000
_cell.length_c   1.000
_cell.angle_alpha   90.00
_cell.angle_beta   90.00
_cell.angle_gamma   90.00
#
_symmetry.space_group_name_H-M   'P 1'
#
loop_
_entity.id
_entity.type
_entity.pdbx_description
1 polymer ?
#
loop_
_entity_poly.entity_id
_entity_poly.type
_entity_poly.pdbx_seq_one_letter_code
_entity_poly.pdbx_strand_id
1 'polypeptide(L)'
;MLLLDKRPTGQDAVWTSADSTIHEFFQFNDRGRGPKIYTSYRLDANGLILSEESNGVDYMKTPVAEKFSLISGEAVWKNQSEDDKQAHAQGKFFIDLNGGPESQAILARALLKAKSGTVPVLPSGEATIRQLETIAVESDGRKRSATLFAIEGLGYTPGYIWLDEDRRFLASVGDWGGEVRQGFESIVPTLREAQRPLEVARAAKLAQSLTHKPAGEIVIADVQLFDSENTRLLPHQRVTVRGERIVRVEAETGQTISPGAQIIDGKGKTLLPGLWDMHQHIGAETAFLDVATGITTIRDLGNPIDALTKLRREIDGGAQIGPRVIPAGFIDGPGPFEGPIKVLAATPEEALARVDHYADLGYVQIKIYSSVKPELVPIIAAEAHKRGLRVSGHVPAGMIAEQFVRDGADEIQHMNFIFLNFMPDVKETRTPARFIEPGKRGGDLDLDSQPVNDFIAFL
;
A
#
# COMPACT_ATOMS: atom_id res chain seq x y z
N MET A 1 -19.55 6.96 6.51
CA MET A 1 -18.83 8.19 6.14
C MET A 1 -17.38 7.80 5.88
N LEU A 2 -16.86 8.07 4.68
CA LEU A 2 -15.43 7.87 4.43
C LEU A 2 -14.67 9.14 4.81
N LEU A 3 -13.55 8.98 5.51
CA LEU A 3 -12.61 10.03 5.83
C LEU A 3 -11.28 9.80 5.11
N LEU A 4 -10.92 10.71 4.21
CA LEU A 4 -9.56 10.86 3.70
C LEU A 4 -8.99 12.15 4.29
N ASP A 5 -7.81 12.08 4.90
CA ASP A 5 -7.18 13.23 5.56
C ASP A 5 -8.11 13.98 6.53
N LYS A 6 -8.94 13.23 7.29
CA LYS A 6 -9.94 13.76 8.24
C LYS A 6 -11.08 14.57 7.59
N ARG A 7 -11.24 14.52 6.27
CA ARG A 7 -12.34 15.16 5.54
C ARG A 7 -13.35 14.12 5.07
N PRO A 8 -14.67 14.37 5.22
CA PRO A 8 -15.69 13.60 4.54
C PRO A 8 -15.47 13.58 3.02
N THR A 9 -15.24 12.41 2.46
CA THR A 9 -14.99 12.23 1.01
C THR A 9 -15.95 11.25 0.34
N GLY A 10 -16.82 10.62 1.12
CA GLY A 10 -17.70 9.57 0.64
C GLY A 10 -18.76 9.15 1.63
N GLN A 11 -19.67 8.32 1.16
CA GLN A 11 -20.78 7.79 1.93
C GLN A 11 -20.77 6.27 1.85
N ASP A 12 -21.09 5.68 2.99
CA ASP A 12 -21.51 4.29 3.11
C ASP A 12 -22.88 4.33 3.78
N ALA A 13 -23.87 3.70 3.16
CA ALA A 13 -25.23 3.63 3.64
C ALA A 13 -25.72 2.19 3.57
N VAL A 14 -26.06 1.63 4.74
CA VAL A 14 -26.57 0.26 4.87
C VAL A 14 -28.00 0.30 5.39
N TRP A 15 -28.90 -0.45 4.75
CA TRP A 15 -30.28 -0.63 5.21
C TRP A 15 -30.77 -2.05 4.95
N THR A 16 -31.86 -2.44 5.61
CA THR A 16 -32.45 -3.77 5.46
C THR A 16 -33.90 -3.63 5.02
N SER A 17 -34.25 -4.33 3.94
CA SER A 17 -35.61 -4.41 3.42
C SER A 17 -36.47 -5.36 4.24
N ALA A 18 -37.79 -5.29 4.06
CA ALA A 18 -38.75 -6.11 4.82
C ALA A 18 -38.59 -7.62 4.61
N ASP A 19 -38.00 -8.03 3.49
CA ASP A 19 -37.64 -9.41 3.15
C ASP A 19 -36.29 -9.86 3.76
N SER A 20 -35.70 -9.04 4.63
CA SER A 20 -34.38 -9.21 5.24
C SER A 20 -33.20 -9.13 4.28
N THR A 21 -33.40 -8.60 3.06
CA THR A 21 -32.27 -8.26 2.17
C THR A 21 -31.53 -7.05 2.72
N ILE A 22 -30.22 -7.17 2.88
CA ILE A 22 -29.33 -6.06 3.26
C ILE A 22 -28.90 -5.36 1.99
N HIS A 23 -28.97 -4.03 1.97
CA HIS A 23 -28.52 -3.20 0.88
C HIS A 23 -27.42 -2.28 1.37
N GLU A 24 -26.42 -2.07 0.53
CA GLU A 24 -25.31 -1.16 0.77
C GLU A 24 -25.16 -0.24 -0.45
N PHE A 25 -24.98 1.05 -0.18
CA PHE A 25 -24.52 2.02 -1.15
C PHE A 25 -23.21 2.61 -0.67
N PHE A 26 -22.12 2.28 -1.35
CA PHE A 26 -20.78 2.69 -1.02
C PHE A 26 -20.18 3.57 -2.13
N GLN A 27 -19.78 4.79 -1.79
CA GLN A 27 -19.08 5.65 -2.72
C GLN A 27 -18.07 6.56 -2.03
N PHE A 28 -17.00 6.90 -2.73
CA PHE A 28 -16.16 8.04 -2.38
C PHE A 28 -15.45 8.65 -3.58
N ASN A 29 -14.89 9.84 -3.39
CA ASN A 29 -14.09 10.52 -4.39
C ASN A 29 -12.69 10.85 -3.88
N ASP A 30 -11.68 10.22 -4.48
CA ASP A 30 -10.27 10.59 -4.35
C ASP A 30 -9.78 11.17 -5.68
N ARG A 31 -9.88 12.50 -5.82
CA ARG A 31 -9.33 13.26 -6.96
C ARG A 31 -9.77 12.71 -8.33
N GLY A 32 -11.06 12.39 -8.47
CA GLY A 32 -11.66 11.85 -9.69
C GLY A 32 -11.73 10.32 -9.75
N ARG A 33 -11.17 9.63 -8.75
CA ARG A 33 -11.21 8.17 -8.57
C ARG A 33 -12.13 7.80 -7.39
N GLY A 34 -12.36 6.52 -7.17
CA GLY A 34 -13.13 5.97 -6.07
C GLY A 34 -14.36 5.19 -6.53
N PRO A 35 -14.78 4.16 -5.78
CA PRO A 35 -15.93 3.34 -6.11
C PRO A 35 -17.23 4.16 -6.03
N LYS A 36 -18.24 3.67 -6.75
CA LYS A 36 -19.65 3.99 -6.52
C LYS A 36 -20.42 2.72 -6.81
N ILE A 37 -20.72 1.97 -5.75
CA ILE A 37 -21.22 0.60 -5.82
C ILE A 37 -22.52 0.52 -5.04
N TYR A 38 -23.47 -0.22 -5.60
CA TYR A 38 -24.68 -0.65 -4.92
C TYR A 38 -24.65 -2.17 -4.82
N THR A 39 -24.76 -2.69 -3.60
CA THR A 39 -24.71 -4.12 -3.33
C THR A 39 -25.95 -4.55 -2.55
N SER A 40 -26.46 -5.74 -2.86
CA SER A 40 -27.53 -6.39 -2.10
C SER A 40 -27.10 -7.77 -1.66
N TYR A 41 -27.24 -8.05 -0.36
CA TYR A 41 -26.88 -9.31 0.28
C TYR A 41 -28.12 -9.99 0.84
N ARG A 42 -28.22 -11.31 0.66
CA ARG A 42 -29.12 -12.18 1.44
C ARG A 42 -28.28 -13.15 2.22
N LEU A 43 -28.61 -13.32 3.50
CA LEU A 43 -27.84 -14.15 4.42
C LEU A 43 -28.62 -15.41 4.81
N ASP A 44 -27.91 -16.48 5.14
CA ASP A 44 -28.47 -17.67 5.75
C ASP A 44 -28.69 -17.49 7.26
N ALA A 45 -29.22 -18.52 7.91
CA ALA A 45 -29.46 -18.49 9.35
C ALA A 45 -28.16 -18.37 10.18
N ASN A 46 -26.98 -18.66 9.61
CA ASN A 46 -25.67 -18.51 10.24
C ASN A 46 -25.01 -17.16 9.94
N GLY A 47 -25.66 -16.29 9.15
CA GLY A 47 -25.10 -15.01 8.74
C GLY A 47 -24.10 -15.11 7.59
N LEU A 48 -24.04 -16.24 6.88
CA LEU A 48 -23.25 -16.41 5.66
C LEU A 48 -24.01 -15.89 4.45
N ILE A 49 -23.30 -15.39 3.44
CA ILE A 49 -23.90 -14.89 2.21
C ILE A 49 -24.53 -16.06 1.43
N LEU A 50 -25.82 -15.96 1.11
CA LEU A 50 -26.56 -16.84 0.20
C LEU A 50 -26.61 -16.27 -1.22
N SER A 51 -26.70 -14.95 -1.33
CA SER A 51 -26.66 -14.27 -2.62
C SER A 51 -26.11 -12.87 -2.47
N GLU A 52 -25.35 -12.44 -3.46
CA GLU A 52 -24.87 -11.08 -3.62
C GLU A 52 -25.13 -10.62 -5.05
N GLU A 53 -25.54 -9.36 -5.20
CA GLU A 53 -25.52 -8.66 -6.47
C GLU A 53 -24.96 -7.25 -6.27
N SER A 54 -23.84 -6.98 -6.92
CA SER A 54 -23.04 -5.75 -6.84
C SER A 54 -22.98 -5.10 -8.22
N ASN A 55 -23.35 -3.82 -8.32
CA ASN A 55 -23.30 -3.06 -9.57
C ASN A 55 -22.78 -1.63 -9.34
N GLY A 56 -22.14 -1.05 -10.35
CA GLY A 56 -21.70 0.35 -10.30
C GLY A 56 -20.39 0.56 -11.02
N VAL A 57 -19.45 1.23 -10.35
CA VAL A 57 -18.07 1.38 -10.83
C VAL A 57 -17.06 1.19 -9.71
N ASP A 58 -15.90 0.62 -10.04
CA ASP A 58 -14.78 0.40 -9.12
C ASP A 58 -14.01 1.70 -8.81
N TYR A 59 -12.91 1.58 -8.07
CA TYR A 59 -12.03 2.70 -7.76
C TYR A 59 -11.49 3.43 -9.01
N MET A 60 -11.22 2.71 -10.10
CA MET A 60 -10.70 3.25 -11.36
C MET A 60 -11.81 3.67 -12.33
N LYS A 61 -13.07 3.66 -11.89
CA LYS A 61 -14.28 3.97 -12.66
C LYS A 61 -14.63 2.92 -13.73
N THR A 62 -14.10 1.72 -13.62
CA THR A 62 -14.46 0.57 -14.46
C THR A 62 -15.85 0.06 -14.04
N PRO A 63 -16.75 -0.30 -14.97
CA PRO A 63 -18.05 -0.86 -14.61
C PRO A 63 -17.96 -2.11 -13.73
N VAL A 64 -18.70 -2.16 -12.63
CA VAL A 64 -18.80 -3.34 -11.75
C VAL A 64 -20.11 -4.05 -12.05
N ALA A 65 -20.02 -5.37 -12.23
CA ALA A 65 -21.14 -6.30 -12.29
C ALA A 65 -20.67 -7.63 -11.67
N GLU A 66 -20.95 -7.79 -10.39
CA GLU A 66 -20.53 -8.94 -9.59
C GLU A 66 -21.74 -9.63 -8.98
N LYS A 67 -21.75 -10.96 -9.07
CA LYS A 67 -22.87 -11.81 -8.63
C LYS A 67 -22.34 -13.04 -7.94
N PHE A 68 -22.99 -13.42 -6.85
CA PHE A 68 -22.79 -14.69 -6.17
C PHE A 68 -24.14 -15.29 -5.79
N SER A 69 -24.23 -16.62 -5.83
CA SER A 69 -25.34 -17.36 -5.27
C SER A 69 -24.92 -18.73 -4.76
N LEU A 70 -25.51 -19.15 -3.64
CA LEU A 70 -25.41 -20.49 -3.08
C LEU A 70 -26.78 -21.15 -3.12
N ILE A 71 -26.97 -22.08 -4.06
CA ILE A 71 -28.24 -22.81 -4.24
C ILE A 71 -27.97 -24.29 -4.08
N SER A 72 -28.66 -24.92 -3.12
CA SER A 72 -28.55 -26.37 -2.87
C SER A 72 -27.11 -26.87 -2.64
N GLY A 73 -26.19 -26.00 -2.21
CA GLY A 73 -24.79 -26.32 -1.95
C GLY A 73 -23.80 -26.11 -3.07
N GLU A 74 -24.27 -25.69 -4.24
CA GLU A 74 -23.40 -25.21 -5.31
C GLU A 74 -23.30 -23.68 -5.17
N ALA A 75 -22.09 -23.19 -4.97
CA ALA A 75 -21.75 -21.78 -5.08
C ALA A 75 -21.43 -21.48 -6.54
N VAL A 76 -21.98 -20.39 -7.08
CA VAL A 76 -21.66 -19.87 -8.40
C VAL A 76 -21.41 -18.38 -8.27
N TRP A 77 -20.31 -17.89 -8.84
CA TRP A 77 -20.01 -16.46 -8.88
C TRP A 77 -19.47 -16.02 -10.22
N LYS A 78 -19.70 -14.74 -10.51
CA LYS A 78 -19.22 -14.09 -11.72
C LYS A 78 -18.93 -12.63 -11.44
N ASN A 79 -17.74 -12.18 -11.81
CA ASN A 79 -17.32 -10.78 -11.82
C ASN A 79 -16.44 -10.54 -13.06
N GLN A 80 -15.69 -9.43 -13.11
CA GLN A 80 -14.84 -9.13 -14.27
C GLN A 80 -13.61 -10.04 -14.40
N SER A 81 -13.18 -10.65 -13.29
CA SER A 81 -11.97 -11.47 -13.22
C SER A 81 -12.28 -12.96 -13.20
N GLU A 82 -13.46 -13.34 -12.71
CA GLU A 82 -13.84 -14.73 -12.39
C GLU A 82 -15.22 -15.07 -12.94
N ASP A 83 -15.40 -16.29 -13.41
CA ASP A 83 -16.68 -16.92 -13.80
C ASP A 83 -16.58 -18.40 -13.43
N ASP A 84 -16.88 -18.71 -12.17
CA ASP A 84 -16.54 -20.00 -11.57
C ASP A 84 -17.63 -20.49 -10.60
N LYS A 85 -17.49 -21.75 -10.18
CA LYS A 85 -18.42 -22.44 -9.30
C LYS A 85 -17.74 -23.51 -8.46
N GLN A 86 -18.33 -23.77 -7.29
CA GLN A 86 -17.85 -24.81 -6.40
C GLN A 86 -19.01 -25.60 -5.77
N ALA A 87 -18.99 -26.92 -5.92
CA ALA A 87 -19.89 -27.82 -5.21
C ALA A 87 -19.51 -27.98 -3.73
N HIS A 88 -20.46 -28.40 -2.90
CA HIS A 88 -20.27 -28.61 -1.45
C HIS A 88 -19.79 -27.35 -0.72
N ALA A 89 -20.34 -26.20 -1.10
CA ALA A 89 -19.98 -24.89 -0.57
C ALA A 89 -20.80 -24.47 0.66
N GLN A 90 -21.69 -25.32 1.19
CA GLN A 90 -22.41 -25.01 2.43
C GLN A 90 -21.45 -24.72 3.59
N GLY A 91 -21.78 -23.68 4.37
CA GLY A 91 -20.97 -23.29 5.53
C GLY A 91 -19.74 -22.44 5.19
N LYS A 92 -19.54 -22.08 3.91
CA LYS A 92 -18.45 -21.19 3.49
C LYS A 92 -18.94 -19.76 3.29
N PHE A 93 -18.08 -18.79 3.59
CA PHE A 93 -18.33 -17.37 3.34
C PHE A 93 -17.76 -16.96 1.97
N PHE A 94 -18.51 -16.20 1.17
CA PHE A 94 -18.03 -15.68 -0.10
C PHE A 94 -17.26 -14.37 0.09
N ILE A 95 -16.02 -14.31 -0.39
CA ILE A 95 -15.23 -13.07 -0.41
C ILE A 95 -15.45 -12.40 -1.75
N ASP A 96 -16.08 -11.24 -1.72
CA ASP A 96 -16.35 -10.43 -2.91
C ASP A 96 -15.11 -9.69 -3.40
N LEU A 97 -15.06 -9.39 -4.70
CA LEU A 97 -13.98 -8.61 -5.30
C LEU A 97 -14.17 -7.10 -5.08
N ASN A 98 -15.42 -6.64 -5.11
CA ASN A 98 -15.78 -5.21 -5.06
C ASN A 98 -16.73 -4.86 -3.90
N GLY A 99 -16.77 -5.68 -2.85
CA GLY A 99 -17.63 -5.42 -1.69
C GLY A 99 -17.32 -4.12 -0.98
N GLY A 100 -18.36 -3.51 -0.42
CA GLY A 100 -18.22 -2.39 0.49
C GLY A 100 -17.85 -2.82 1.92
N PRO A 101 -17.72 -1.85 2.83
CA PRO A 101 -17.39 -2.09 4.24
C PRO A 101 -18.35 -3.05 4.95
N GLU A 102 -19.62 -3.10 4.54
CA GLU A 102 -20.62 -4.00 5.13
C GLU A 102 -20.28 -5.47 4.90
N SER A 103 -19.63 -5.84 3.79
CA SER A 103 -19.17 -7.22 3.56
C SER A 103 -18.23 -7.71 4.66
N GLN A 104 -17.28 -6.87 5.08
CA GLN A 104 -16.38 -7.16 6.20
C GLN A 104 -17.14 -7.25 7.53
N ALA A 105 -18.15 -6.41 7.74
CA ALA A 105 -18.99 -6.46 8.93
C ALA A 105 -19.85 -7.74 8.96
N ILE A 106 -20.38 -8.19 7.83
CA ILE A 106 -21.08 -9.47 7.68
C ILE A 106 -20.12 -10.63 8.04
N LEU A 107 -18.90 -10.63 7.48
CA LEU A 107 -17.89 -11.64 7.80
C LEU A 107 -17.56 -11.66 9.29
N ALA A 108 -17.31 -10.49 9.90
CA ALA A 108 -17.02 -10.39 11.32
C ALA A 108 -18.14 -10.99 12.18
N ARG A 109 -19.41 -10.69 11.85
CA ARG A 109 -20.57 -11.26 12.55
C ARG A 109 -20.69 -12.77 12.36
N ALA A 110 -20.42 -13.29 11.16
CA ALA A 110 -20.40 -14.72 10.89
C ALA A 110 -19.31 -15.43 11.70
N LEU A 111 -18.10 -14.88 11.73
CA LEU A 111 -16.97 -15.40 12.52
C LEU A 111 -17.28 -15.40 14.02
N LEU A 112 -17.87 -14.32 14.55
CA LEU A 112 -18.29 -14.24 15.96
C LEU A 112 -19.46 -15.16 16.33
N LYS A 113 -20.17 -15.70 15.33
CA LYS A 113 -21.23 -16.70 15.52
C LYS A 113 -20.68 -18.13 15.43
N ALA A 114 -19.61 -18.33 14.66
CA ALA A 114 -18.92 -19.61 14.59
C ALA A 114 -18.28 -19.97 15.94
N LYS A 115 -18.58 -21.16 16.48
CA LYS A 115 -18.07 -21.59 17.80
C LYS A 115 -16.53 -21.63 17.86
N SER A 116 -15.88 -21.91 16.73
CA SER A 116 -14.41 -21.94 16.60
C SER A 116 -13.79 -20.55 16.44
N GLY A 117 -14.58 -19.53 16.07
CA GLY A 117 -14.05 -18.26 15.57
C GLY A 117 -13.42 -18.36 14.17
N THR A 118 -13.66 -19.47 13.46
CA THR A 118 -13.12 -19.76 12.11
C THR A 118 -14.25 -20.08 11.15
N VAL A 119 -14.19 -19.53 9.94
CA VAL A 119 -15.13 -19.81 8.85
C VAL A 119 -14.33 -20.10 7.57
N PRO A 120 -14.56 -21.25 6.88
CA PRO A 120 -13.97 -21.48 5.57
C PRO A 120 -14.51 -20.47 4.56
N VAL A 121 -13.69 -20.05 3.59
CA VAL A 121 -14.09 -19.03 2.62
C VAL A 121 -13.99 -19.53 1.18
N LEU A 122 -14.74 -18.85 0.30
CA LEU A 122 -14.69 -19.00 -1.15
C LEU A 122 -13.91 -17.82 -1.75
N PRO A 123 -13.13 -18.03 -2.83
CA PRO A 123 -12.93 -19.31 -3.54
C PRO A 123 -12.11 -20.37 -2.78
N SER A 124 -11.24 -19.97 -1.84
CA SER A 124 -10.46 -20.91 -1.03
C SER A 124 -9.92 -20.27 0.25
N GLY A 125 -9.58 -21.10 1.25
CA GLY A 125 -8.96 -20.69 2.50
C GLY A 125 -9.94 -20.67 3.68
N GLU A 126 -9.53 -20.01 4.76
CA GLU A 126 -10.33 -19.80 5.96
C GLU A 126 -10.03 -18.43 6.57
N ALA A 127 -11.05 -17.83 7.18
CA ALA A 127 -10.91 -16.61 7.95
C ALA A 127 -11.07 -16.91 9.44
N THR A 128 -10.34 -16.18 10.28
CA THR A 128 -10.48 -16.22 11.74
C THR A 128 -10.70 -14.83 12.30
N ILE A 129 -11.31 -14.72 13.48
CA ILE A 129 -11.49 -13.45 14.17
C ILE A 129 -10.92 -13.50 15.59
N ARG A 130 -10.32 -12.39 16.02
CA ARG A 130 -9.82 -12.22 17.38
C ARG A 130 -10.18 -10.84 17.90
N GLN A 131 -10.83 -10.80 19.06
CA GLN A 131 -11.08 -9.55 19.79
C GLN A 131 -9.77 -9.04 20.38
N LEU A 132 -9.50 -7.74 20.24
CA LEU A 132 -8.28 -7.11 20.74
C LEU A 132 -8.53 -6.22 21.94
N GLU A 133 -9.40 -5.24 21.77
CA GLU A 133 -9.64 -4.21 22.78
C GLU A 133 -11.07 -3.68 22.68
N THR A 134 -11.63 -3.26 23.82
CA THR A 134 -12.92 -2.58 23.89
C THR A 134 -12.74 -1.26 24.63
N ILE A 135 -13.15 -0.15 24.00
CA ILE A 135 -13.11 1.19 24.59
C ILE A 135 -14.49 1.85 24.55
N ALA A 136 -14.72 2.76 25.49
CA ALA A 136 -15.89 3.63 25.44
C ALA A 136 -15.58 4.85 24.56
N VAL A 137 -16.50 5.18 23.65
CA VAL A 137 -16.39 6.34 22.75
C VAL A 137 -17.65 7.18 22.80
N GLU A 138 -17.50 8.48 22.58
CA GLU A 138 -18.60 9.43 22.56
C GLU A 138 -18.44 10.38 21.38
N SER A 139 -19.50 10.55 20.59
CA SER A 139 -19.59 11.55 19.52
C SER A 139 -20.94 12.23 19.61
N ASP A 140 -20.97 13.56 19.66
CA ASP A 140 -22.19 14.38 19.75
C ASP A 140 -23.18 13.90 20.84
N GLY A 141 -22.67 13.56 22.02
CA GLY A 141 -23.46 13.06 23.17
C GLY A 141 -23.93 11.61 23.04
N ARG A 142 -23.59 10.91 21.95
CA ARG A 142 -23.92 9.50 21.73
C ARG A 142 -22.77 8.62 22.20
N LYS A 143 -22.96 7.98 23.34
CA LYS A 143 -22.03 6.98 23.88
C LYS A 143 -22.21 5.63 23.19
N ARG A 144 -21.10 4.98 22.86
CA ARG A 144 -21.04 3.61 22.32
C ARG A 144 -19.88 2.85 22.96
N SER A 145 -20.01 1.53 23.00
CA SER A 145 -18.86 0.66 23.22
C SER A 145 -18.27 0.33 21.86
N ALA A 146 -16.98 0.60 21.64
CA ALA A 146 -16.27 0.26 20.41
C ALA A 146 -15.33 -0.91 20.68
N THR A 147 -15.50 -2.02 19.97
CA THR A 147 -14.63 -3.20 20.09
C THR A 147 -13.84 -3.42 18.81
N LEU A 148 -12.52 -3.47 18.93
CA LEU A 148 -11.60 -3.77 17.84
C LEU A 148 -11.46 -5.28 17.68
N PHE A 149 -11.63 -5.72 16.44
CA PHE A 149 -11.36 -7.09 16.02
C PHE A 149 -10.27 -7.12 14.94
N ALA A 150 -9.44 -8.15 14.99
CA ALA A 150 -8.54 -8.53 13.91
C ALA A 150 -9.13 -9.75 13.18
N ILE A 151 -9.29 -9.63 11.86
CA ILE A 151 -9.66 -10.71 10.95
C ILE A 151 -8.39 -11.18 10.25
N GLU A 152 -8.08 -12.46 10.34
CA GLU A 152 -6.90 -13.07 9.74
C GLU A 152 -7.31 -14.12 8.69
N GLY A 153 -6.39 -14.48 7.78
CA GLY A 153 -6.60 -15.51 6.76
C GLY A 153 -7.00 -14.99 5.37
N LEU A 154 -7.34 -13.71 5.25
CA LEU A 154 -7.66 -13.05 3.95
C LEU A 154 -6.44 -12.43 3.27
N GLY A 155 -5.29 -12.41 3.94
CA GLY A 155 -4.06 -11.81 3.45
C GLY A 155 -2.90 -12.06 4.40
N TYR A 156 -1.74 -11.47 4.10
CA TYR A 156 -0.53 -11.64 4.93
C TYR A 156 -0.52 -10.80 6.22
N THR A 157 -1.46 -9.86 6.34
CA THR A 157 -1.67 -9.01 7.51
C THR A 157 -3.14 -9.08 7.95
N PRO A 158 -3.44 -8.93 9.25
CA PRO A 158 -4.82 -8.85 9.71
C PRO A 158 -5.55 -7.64 9.11
N GLY A 159 -6.83 -7.81 8.81
CA GLY A 159 -7.77 -6.70 8.62
C GLY A 159 -8.35 -6.27 9.97
N TYR A 160 -8.44 -4.96 10.21
CA TYR A 160 -8.94 -4.41 11.47
C TYR A 160 -10.31 -3.77 11.28
N ILE A 161 -11.25 -4.10 12.19
CA ILE A 161 -12.61 -3.58 12.17
C ILE A 161 -13.08 -3.24 13.59
N TRP A 162 -13.67 -2.06 13.74
CA TRP A 162 -14.35 -1.63 14.97
C TRP A 162 -15.85 -1.88 14.84
N LEU A 163 -16.41 -2.65 15.78
CA LEU A 163 -17.85 -2.88 15.89
C LEU A 163 -18.40 -2.24 17.17
N ASP A 164 -19.67 -1.82 17.13
CA ASP A 164 -20.38 -1.35 18.33
C ASP A 164 -20.88 -2.50 19.22
N GLU A 165 -21.54 -2.18 20.33
CA GLU A 165 -22.15 -3.15 21.26
C GLU A 165 -23.16 -4.11 20.59
N ASP A 166 -23.76 -3.70 19.47
CA ASP A 166 -24.71 -4.49 18.69
C ASP A 166 -24.03 -5.24 17.53
N ARG A 167 -22.69 -5.27 17.51
CA ARG A 167 -21.85 -5.87 16.45
C ARG A 167 -22.06 -5.25 15.07
N ARG A 168 -22.50 -3.99 15.01
CA ARG A 168 -22.65 -3.24 13.77
C ARG A 168 -21.37 -2.48 13.47
N PHE A 169 -21.05 -2.31 12.18
CA PHE A 169 -19.88 -1.56 11.73
C PHE A 169 -19.83 -0.16 12.37
N LEU A 170 -18.77 0.15 13.09
CA LEU A 170 -18.54 1.47 13.67
C LEU A 170 -17.46 2.21 12.89
N ALA A 171 -16.32 1.56 12.64
CA ALA A 171 -15.22 2.14 11.88
C ALA A 171 -14.24 1.10 11.35
N SER A 172 -13.47 1.48 10.33
CA SER A 172 -12.18 0.92 9.96
C SER A 172 -11.20 2.08 9.87
N VAL A 173 -10.06 2.00 10.57
CA VAL A 173 -9.10 3.11 10.64
C VAL A 173 -7.72 2.65 10.25
N GLY A 174 -7.05 3.42 9.38
CA GLY A 174 -5.65 3.25 9.01
C GLY A 174 -4.92 4.59 8.93
N ASP A 175 -3.64 4.57 8.56
CA ASP A 175 -2.81 5.78 8.54
C ASP A 175 -3.24 6.77 7.44
N TRP A 176 -3.56 6.27 6.25
CA TRP A 176 -3.88 7.07 5.06
C TRP A 176 -5.37 7.42 4.91
N GLY A 177 -6.24 6.81 5.71
CA GLY A 177 -7.69 6.96 5.57
C GLY A 177 -8.46 6.11 6.57
N GLY A 178 -9.77 6.13 6.46
CA GLY A 178 -10.63 5.28 7.25
C GLY A 178 -12.10 5.54 6.98
N GLU A 179 -12.91 4.57 7.36
CA GLU A 179 -14.36 4.59 7.26
C GLU A 179 -14.92 4.66 8.67
N VAL A 180 -15.96 5.45 8.86
CA VAL A 180 -16.61 5.58 10.15
C VAL A 180 -18.10 5.81 9.96
N ARG A 181 -18.91 5.27 10.87
CA ARG A 181 -20.34 5.50 10.87
C ARG A 181 -20.63 7.01 10.95
N GLN A 182 -21.59 7.47 10.15
CA GLN A 182 -21.96 8.88 10.13
C GLN A 182 -22.36 9.38 11.53
N GLY A 183 -21.84 10.55 11.91
CA GLY A 183 -22.02 11.14 13.25
C GLY A 183 -21.02 10.64 14.29
N PHE A 184 -20.07 9.80 13.91
CA PHE A 184 -18.96 9.32 14.75
C PHE A 184 -17.58 9.73 14.21
N GLU A 185 -17.51 10.72 13.32
CA GLU A 185 -16.26 11.17 12.71
C GLU A 185 -15.25 11.68 13.75
N SER A 186 -15.75 12.28 14.83
CA SER A 186 -14.94 12.85 15.91
C SER A 186 -14.14 11.82 16.71
N ILE A 187 -14.56 10.55 16.73
CA ILE A 187 -13.91 9.50 17.54
C ILE A 187 -12.75 8.81 16.81
N VAL A 188 -12.55 9.05 15.50
CA VAL A 188 -11.50 8.39 14.70
C VAL A 188 -10.09 8.58 15.28
N PRO A 189 -9.68 9.78 15.77
CA PRO A 189 -8.40 9.93 16.45
C PRO A 189 -8.25 9.00 17.66
N THR A 190 -9.29 8.88 18.49
CA THR A 190 -9.32 8.00 19.66
C THR A 190 -9.20 6.53 19.27
N LEU A 191 -9.93 6.09 18.23
CA LEU A 191 -9.84 4.72 17.74
C LEU A 191 -8.43 4.39 17.23
N ARG A 192 -7.80 5.31 16.50
CA ARG A 192 -6.41 5.15 16.01
C ARG A 192 -5.41 5.09 17.14
N GLU A 193 -5.58 5.93 18.16
CA GLU A 193 -4.71 5.96 19.34
C GLU A 193 -4.78 4.65 20.14
N ALA A 194 -5.96 4.03 20.20
CA ALA A 194 -6.15 2.71 20.82
C ALA A 194 -5.63 1.55 19.95
N GLN A 195 -5.82 1.60 18.63
CA GLN A 195 -5.39 0.54 17.72
C GLN A 195 -3.86 0.44 17.58
N ARG A 196 -3.17 1.59 17.50
CA ARG A 196 -1.74 1.64 17.16
C ARG A 196 -0.82 0.87 18.10
N PRO A 197 -0.97 0.90 19.44
CA PRO A 197 -0.15 0.09 20.34
C PRO A 197 -0.29 -1.42 20.08
N LEU A 198 -1.45 -1.89 19.64
CA LEU A 198 -1.73 -3.31 19.37
C LEU A 198 -1.04 -3.77 18.09
N GLU A 199 -1.06 -2.94 17.06
CA GLU A 199 -0.30 -3.07 15.82
C GLU A 199 1.21 -3.15 16.11
N VAL A 200 1.74 -2.19 16.87
CA VAL A 200 3.15 -2.16 17.29
C VAL A 200 3.52 -3.41 18.11
N ALA A 201 2.65 -3.84 19.03
CA ALA A 201 2.89 -5.04 19.83
C ALA A 201 2.93 -6.32 18.96
N ARG A 202 2.09 -6.40 17.93
CA ARG A 202 2.12 -7.49 16.94
C ARG A 202 3.43 -7.46 16.17
N ALA A 203 3.86 -6.31 15.65
CA ALA A 203 5.11 -6.16 14.93
C ALA A 203 6.32 -6.55 15.79
N ALA A 204 6.34 -6.13 17.05
CA ALA A 204 7.39 -6.50 18.01
C ALA A 204 7.42 -8.01 18.31
N LYS A 205 6.26 -8.63 18.45
CA LYS A 205 6.17 -10.09 18.62
C LYS A 205 6.73 -10.83 17.41
N LEU A 206 6.38 -10.40 16.19
CA LEU A 206 6.92 -10.97 14.96
C LEU A 206 8.45 -10.81 14.90
N ALA A 207 8.96 -9.62 15.22
CA ALA A 207 10.40 -9.37 15.25
C ALA A 207 11.11 -10.27 16.25
N GLN A 208 10.57 -10.43 17.46
CA GLN A 208 11.12 -11.32 18.48
C GLN A 208 11.12 -12.79 18.04
N SER A 209 10.05 -13.25 17.37
CA SER A 209 9.91 -14.67 17.00
C SER A 209 10.65 -15.06 15.71
N LEU A 210 10.83 -14.13 14.77
CA LEU A 210 11.33 -14.43 13.42
C LEU A 210 12.75 -13.93 13.17
N THR A 211 13.24 -12.98 13.95
CA THR A 211 14.60 -12.43 13.74
C THR A 211 15.65 -13.40 14.26
N HIS A 212 16.54 -13.85 13.37
CA HIS A 212 17.73 -14.61 13.75
C HIS A 212 18.97 -13.72 13.64
N LYS A 213 19.70 -13.54 14.75
CA LYS A 213 20.99 -12.84 14.78
C LYS A 213 22.11 -13.88 14.79
N PRO A 214 22.90 -14.00 13.70
CA PRO A 214 24.03 -14.93 13.67
C PRO A 214 25.05 -14.59 14.75
N ALA A 215 25.53 -15.60 15.48
CA ALA A 215 26.55 -15.44 16.53
C ALA A 215 27.98 -15.34 15.98
N GLY A 216 28.17 -15.63 14.69
CA GLY A 216 29.46 -15.64 14.01
C GLY A 216 29.30 -15.27 12.53
N GLU A 217 30.29 -15.65 11.73
CA GLU A 217 30.23 -15.44 10.28
C GLU A 217 29.10 -16.25 9.64
N ILE A 218 28.47 -15.70 8.61
CA ILE A 218 27.63 -16.48 7.70
C ILE A 218 28.48 -16.82 6.47
N VAL A 219 28.54 -18.09 6.11
CA VAL A 219 29.15 -18.58 4.87
C VAL A 219 28.06 -19.13 3.98
N ILE A 220 27.81 -18.45 2.87
CA ILE A 220 26.94 -18.93 1.80
C ILE A 220 27.82 -19.69 0.81
N ALA A 221 27.76 -21.02 0.83
CA ALA A 221 28.68 -21.89 0.11
C ALA A 221 28.07 -22.42 -1.19
N ASP A 222 28.93 -22.69 -2.19
CA ASP A 222 28.59 -23.31 -3.47
C ASP A 222 27.38 -22.69 -4.21
N VAL A 223 27.36 -21.36 -4.33
CA VAL A 223 26.29 -20.63 -5.04
C VAL A 223 26.66 -20.35 -6.50
N GLN A 224 25.64 -20.20 -7.35
CA GLN A 224 25.76 -19.42 -8.58
C GLN A 224 25.59 -17.94 -8.23
N LEU A 225 26.68 -17.17 -8.18
CA LEU A 225 26.60 -15.74 -7.83
C LEU A 225 26.18 -14.92 -9.05
N PHE A 226 25.16 -14.09 -8.93
CA PHE A 226 24.84 -13.08 -9.92
C PHE A 226 25.72 -11.84 -9.73
N ASP A 227 26.64 -11.65 -10.67
CA ASP A 227 27.47 -10.47 -10.82
C ASP A 227 26.64 -9.42 -11.59
N SER A 228 25.97 -8.55 -10.84
CA SER A 228 25.04 -7.55 -11.40
C SER A 228 25.75 -6.47 -12.22
N GLU A 229 27.02 -6.16 -11.93
CA GLU A 229 27.80 -5.18 -12.68
C GLU A 229 28.13 -5.67 -14.09
N ASN A 230 28.47 -6.96 -14.22
CA ASN A 230 28.82 -7.56 -15.51
C ASN A 230 27.68 -8.38 -16.13
N THR A 231 26.50 -8.40 -15.51
CA THR A 231 25.31 -9.14 -15.95
C THR A 231 25.60 -10.61 -16.27
N ARG A 232 26.28 -11.32 -15.36
CA ARG A 232 26.65 -12.73 -15.56
C ARG A 232 26.50 -13.57 -14.29
N LEU A 233 26.42 -14.89 -14.47
CA LEU A 233 26.45 -15.85 -13.38
C LEU A 233 27.86 -16.43 -13.22
N LEU A 234 28.38 -16.38 -12.01
CA LEU A 234 29.65 -17.01 -11.62
C LEU A 234 29.34 -18.31 -10.87
N PRO A 235 29.71 -19.49 -11.41
CA PRO A 235 29.44 -20.75 -10.75
C PRO A 235 30.37 -20.98 -9.57
N HIS A 236 29.95 -21.85 -8.64
CA HIS A 236 30.76 -22.35 -7.52
C HIS A 236 31.44 -21.23 -6.75
N GLN A 237 30.67 -20.23 -6.30
CA GLN A 237 31.18 -19.15 -5.48
C GLN A 237 30.85 -19.39 -4.00
N ARG A 238 31.65 -18.77 -3.14
CA ARG A 238 31.45 -18.65 -1.70
C ARG A 238 31.39 -17.17 -1.34
N VAL A 239 30.39 -16.80 -0.54
CA VAL A 239 30.26 -15.46 0.04
C VAL A 239 30.31 -15.56 1.55
N THR A 240 31.23 -14.81 2.17
CA THR A 240 31.36 -14.73 3.64
C THR A 240 30.90 -13.37 4.12
N VAL A 241 29.96 -13.38 5.07
CA VAL A 241 29.41 -12.19 5.73
C VAL A 241 29.82 -12.20 7.20
N ARG A 242 30.30 -11.06 7.69
CA ARG A 242 30.62 -10.84 9.11
C ARG A 242 29.89 -9.60 9.59
N GLY A 243 29.00 -9.78 10.57
CA GLY A 243 28.09 -8.70 11.00
C GLY A 243 27.25 -8.22 9.83
N GLU A 244 27.36 -6.93 9.48
CA GLU A 244 26.58 -6.28 8.41
C GLU A 244 27.33 -6.14 7.08
N ARG A 245 28.50 -6.78 6.94
CA ARG A 245 29.39 -6.61 5.78
C ARG A 245 29.75 -7.94 5.13
N ILE A 246 29.74 -7.95 3.80
CA ILE A 246 30.42 -8.98 3.01
C ILE A 246 31.92 -8.75 3.19
N VAL A 247 32.63 -9.74 3.69
CA VAL A 247 34.10 -9.67 3.92
C VAL A 247 34.89 -10.44 2.88
N ARG A 248 34.25 -11.37 2.16
CA ARG A 248 34.91 -12.15 1.11
C ARG A 248 33.91 -12.67 0.08
N VAL A 249 34.31 -12.62 -1.18
CA VAL A 249 33.67 -13.29 -2.32
C VAL A 249 34.79 -14.00 -3.08
N GLU A 250 34.69 -15.32 -3.23
CA GLU A 250 35.74 -16.13 -3.85
C GLU A 250 35.18 -17.41 -4.47
N ALA A 251 35.95 -18.05 -5.34
CA ALA A 251 35.61 -19.38 -5.83
C ALA A 251 35.62 -20.40 -4.68
N GLU A 252 34.63 -21.29 -4.65
CA GLU A 252 34.53 -22.40 -3.70
C GLU A 252 35.50 -23.50 -4.10
N THR A 253 36.62 -23.61 -3.39
CA THR A 253 37.66 -24.63 -3.64
C THR A 253 38.01 -25.40 -2.37
N GLY A 254 37.07 -25.52 -1.43
CA GLY A 254 37.27 -26.28 -0.19
C GLY A 254 38.00 -25.51 0.90
N GLN A 255 37.89 -24.17 0.93
CA GLN A 255 38.53 -23.35 1.95
C GLN A 255 37.99 -23.69 3.35
N THR A 256 38.85 -23.60 4.36
CA THR A 256 38.49 -23.84 5.76
C THR A 256 37.39 -22.87 6.21
N ILE A 257 36.43 -23.38 6.99
CA ILE A 257 35.32 -22.60 7.54
C ILE A 257 35.69 -22.21 8.97
N SER A 258 35.54 -20.93 9.31
CA SER A 258 35.79 -20.43 10.67
C SER A 258 34.94 -21.22 11.69
N PRO A 259 35.51 -21.65 12.82
CA PRO A 259 34.75 -22.33 13.86
C PRO A 259 33.56 -21.48 14.32
N GLY A 260 32.36 -22.09 14.38
CA GLY A 260 31.13 -21.39 14.77
C GLY A 260 30.47 -20.55 13.67
N ALA A 261 31.00 -20.55 12.43
CA ALA A 261 30.30 -19.95 11.31
C ALA A 261 28.99 -20.70 11.00
N GLN A 262 27.94 -19.95 10.68
CA GLN A 262 26.70 -20.48 10.16
C GLN A 262 26.87 -20.73 8.66
N ILE A 263 26.66 -21.97 8.22
CA ILE A 263 26.80 -22.35 6.82
C ILE A 263 25.41 -22.41 6.17
N ILE A 264 25.26 -21.75 5.03
CA ILE A 264 24.09 -21.85 4.16
C ILE A 264 24.54 -22.57 2.88
N ASP A 265 24.00 -23.77 2.65
CA ASP A 265 24.26 -24.54 1.43
C ASP A 265 23.49 -23.94 0.25
N GLY A 266 24.23 -23.35 -0.67
CA GLY A 266 23.74 -22.70 -1.87
C GLY A 266 23.75 -23.59 -3.11
N LYS A 267 24.13 -24.88 -2.99
CA LYS A 267 24.27 -25.76 -4.14
C LYS A 267 23.00 -25.82 -4.98
N GLY A 268 23.16 -25.57 -6.28
CA GLY A 268 22.06 -25.52 -7.24
C GLY A 268 21.15 -24.30 -7.10
N LYS A 269 21.53 -23.30 -6.29
CA LYS A 269 20.81 -22.04 -6.09
C LYS A 269 21.62 -20.86 -6.65
N THR A 270 20.92 -19.78 -6.93
CA THR A 270 21.51 -18.50 -7.33
C THR A 270 21.53 -17.56 -6.13
N LEU A 271 22.67 -16.92 -5.89
CA LEU A 271 22.81 -15.84 -4.92
C LEU A 271 22.67 -14.49 -5.64
N LEU A 272 21.67 -13.72 -5.21
CA LEU A 272 21.42 -12.36 -5.68
C LEU A 272 21.82 -11.34 -4.61
N PRO A 273 22.16 -10.09 -5.00
CA PRO A 273 22.09 -8.96 -4.08
C PRO A 273 20.68 -8.86 -3.48
N GLY A 274 20.57 -8.32 -2.26
CA GLY A 274 19.25 -8.01 -1.69
C GLY A 274 18.51 -7.01 -2.59
N LEU A 275 17.21 -7.23 -2.81
CA LEU A 275 16.45 -6.44 -3.78
C LEU A 275 16.17 -5.04 -3.23
N TRP A 276 16.11 -4.07 -4.15
CA TRP A 276 15.77 -2.69 -3.86
C TRP A 276 14.44 -2.34 -4.51
N ASP A 277 13.50 -1.83 -3.73
CA ASP A 277 12.30 -1.19 -4.27
C ASP A 277 12.49 0.33 -4.27
N MET A 278 12.47 0.92 -5.46
CA MET A 278 12.80 2.33 -5.66
C MET A 278 11.60 3.28 -5.52
N HIS A 279 10.38 2.76 -5.34
CA HIS A 279 9.17 3.58 -5.23
C HIS A 279 8.16 2.95 -4.25
N GLN A 280 8.34 3.22 -2.96
CA GLN A 280 7.44 2.75 -1.91
C GLN A 280 6.80 3.91 -1.13
N HIS A 281 5.71 3.56 -0.46
CA HIS A 281 5.07 4.34 0.60
C HIS A 281 4.91 3.39 1.78
N ILE A 282 5.99 3.18 2.53
CA ILE A 282 6.06 2.08 3.51
C ILE A 282 5.09 2.32 4.67
N GLY A 283 4.43 1.25 5.12
CA GLY A 283 3.57 1.23 6.29
C GLY A 283 4.10 0.25 7.34
N ALA A 284 3.79 0.49 8.62
CA ALA A 284 4.27 -0.36 9.70
C ALA A 284 3.73 -1.81 9.56
N GLU A 285 2.47 -1.99 9.18
CA GLU A 285 1.89 -3.34 9.08
C GLU A 285 2.50 -4.20 7.97
N THR A 286 3.04 -3.59 6.91
CA THR A 286 3.54 -4.30 5.73
C THR A 286 5.07 -4.35 5.62
N ALA A 287 5.80 -3.57 6.42
CA ALA A 287 7.28 -3.49 6.33
C ALA A 287 7.98 -4.86 6.37
N PHE A 288 7.48 -5.81 7.16
CA PHE A 288 8.09 -7.14 7.24
C PHE A 288 7.91 -7.97 5.94
N LEU A 289 6.87 -7.67 5.15
CA LEU A 289 6.60 -8.35 3.88
C LEU A 289 7.64 -8.00 2.81
N ASP A 290 8.21 -6.80 2.86
CA ASP A 290 9.32 -6.41 1.99
C ASP A 290 10.48 -7.40 2.18
N VAL A 291 10.89 -7.63 3.44
CA VAL A 291 11.97 -8.57 3.76
C VAL A 291 11.57 -10.01 3.40
N ALA A 292 10.31 -10.40 3.67
CA ALA A 292 9.81 -11.74 3.34
C ALA A 292 9.82 -12.03 1.83
N THR A 293 9.76 -10.99 0.99
CA THR A 293 9.81 -11.08 -0.48
C THR A 293 11.20 -10.78 -1.07
N GLY A 294 12.21 -10.59 -0.21
CA GLY A 294 13.61 -10.39 -0.61
C GLY A 294 14.02 -8.92 -0.81
N ILE A 295 13.11 -7.97 -0.57
CA ILE A 295 13.39 -6.53 -0.59
C ILE A 295 14.08 -6.16 0.73
N THR A 296 15.36 -5.78 0.64
CA THR A 296 16.16 -5.42 1.82
C THR A 296 16.37 -3.93 1.96
N THR A 297 16.10 -3.16 0.92
CA THR A 297 16.18 -1.70 0.92
C THR A 297 15.03 -1.12 0.10
N ILE A 298 14.42 -0.06 0.60
CA ILE A 298 13.38 0.68 -0.12
C ILE A 298 13.73 2.17 -0.16
N ARG A 299 13.25 2.85 -1.20
CA ARG A 299 13.16 4.31 -1.21
C ARG A 299 11.71 4.72 -0.97
N ASP A 300 11.47 5.33 0.19
CA ASP A 300 10.17 5.89 0.52
C ASP A 300 10.03 7.24 -0.18
N LEU A 301 9.07 7.32 -1.10
CA LEU A 301 8.84 8.48 -1.95
C LEU A 301 7.77 9.43 -1.41
N GLY A 302 7.60 9.44 -0.10
CA GLY A 302 6.77 10.39 0.61
C GLY A 302 5.91 9.71 1.67
N ASN A 303 6.10 10.13 2.91
CA ASN A 303 5.29 9.75 4.05
C ASN A 303 5.25 10.92 5.05
N PRO A 304 4.30 10.96 6.00
CA PRO A 304 4.38 11.89 7.12
C PRO A 304 5.69 11.71 7.90
N ILE A 305 6.42 12.80 8.11
CA ILE A 305 7.79 12.80 8.66
C ILE A 305 7.86 12.05 10.00
N ASP A 306 6.94 12.32 10.93
CA ASP A 306 6.96 11.70 12.25
C ASP A 306 6.69 10.20 12.21
N ALA A 307 5.76 9.77 11.35
CA ALA A 307 5.41 8.36 11.18
C ALA A 307 6.60 7.58 10.59
N LEU A 308 7.20 8.10 9.51
CA LEU A 308 8.36 7.47 8.87
C LEU A 308 9.57 7.45 9.80
N THR A 309 9.85 8.55 10.50
CA THR A 309 10.98 8.64 11.44
C THR A 309 10.82 7.66 12.59
N LYS A 310 9.59 7.48 13.10
CA LYS A 310 9.31 6.47 14.13
C LYS A 310 9.52 5.05 13.60
N LEU A 311 8.91 4.70 12.47
CA LEU A 311 9.04 3.37 11.86
C LEU A 311 10.51 3.02 11.55
N ARG A 312 11.27 3.96 11.01
CA ARG A 312 12.71 3.79 10.76
C ARG A 312 13.49 3.45 12.02
N ARG A 313 13.26 4.17 13.12
CA ARG A 313 13.90 3.86 14.41
C ARG A 313 13.52 2.47 14.92
N GLU A 314 12.28 2.05 14.73
CA GLU A 314 11.80 0.71 15.14
C GLU A 314 12.46 -0.40 14.31
N ILE A 315 12.61 -0.20 13.00
CA ILE A 315 13.30 -1.13 12.10
C ILE A 315 14.81 -1.16 12.40
N ASP A 316 15.48 0.00 12.40
CA ASP A 316 16.92 0.11 12.63
C ASP A 316 17.32 -0.40 14.02
N GLY A 317 16.44 -0.23 15.01
CA GLY A 317 16.61 -0.77 16.37
C GLY A 317 16.28 -2.27 16.51
N GLY A 318 15.72 -2.90 15.48
CA GLY A 318 15.30 -4.31 15.50
C GLY A 318 14.05 -4.59 16.35
N ALA A 319 13.30 -3.56 16.75
CA ALA A 319 11.99 -3.71 17.38
C ALA A 319 10.93 -4.16 16.38
N GLN A 320 11.17 -3.95 15.09
CA GLN A 320 10.32 -4.37 13.99
C GLN A 320 11.17 -4.94 12.84
N ILE A 321 10.66 -5.95 12.14
CA ILE A 321 11.27 -6.42 10.88
C ILE A 321 10.85 -5.48 9.76
N GLY A 322 11.82 -4.97 9.01
CA GLY A 322 11.58 -4.17 7.82
C GLY A 322 12.85 -3.95 7.01
N PRO A 323 12.74 -3.41 5.79
CA PRO A 323 13.88 -3.10 4.93
C PRO A 323 14.60 -1.85 5.45
N ARG A 324 15.83 -1.63 4.98
CA ARG A 324 16.48 -0.32 5.12
C ARG A 324 15.65 0.72 4.36
N VAL A 325 15.29 1.81 5.01
CA VAL A 325 14.50 2.89 4.40
C VAL A 325 15.38 4.07 4.04
N ILE A 326 15.41 4.41 2.76
CA ILE A 326 16.00 5.64 2.23
C ILE A 326 14.88 6.65 2.02
N PRO A 327 14.81 7.72 2.81
CA PRO A 327 13.66 8.63 2.78
C PRO A 327 13.85 9.72 1.71
N ALA A 328 12.81 9.95 0.90
CA ALA A 328 12.67 11.12 0.04
C ALA A 328 11.56 12.04 0.57
N GLY A 329 11.82 13.34 0.50
CA GLY A 329 10.90 14.38 0.89
C GLY A 329 9.76 14.46 -0.12
N PHE A 330 8.71 15.18 0.24
CA PHE A 330 7.52 15.33 -0.59
C PHE A 330 7.08 16.79 -0.58
N ILE A 331 6.86 17.38 -1.74
CA ILE A 331 6.31 18.73 -1.87
C ILE A 331 5.17 18.70 -2.89
N ASP A 332 4.03 19.26 -2.50
CA ASP A 332 2.91 19.50 -3.41
C ASP A 332 2.45 20.96 -3.37
N GLY A 333 1.60 21.36 -4.32
CA GLY A 333 0.92 22.65 -4.29
C GLY A 333 -0.45 22.58 -3.63
N PRO A 334 -0.94 23.66 -3.01
CA PRO A 334 -2.28 23.71 -2.45
C PRO A 334 -3.35 23.71 -3.54
N GLY A 335 -4.52 23.13 -3.24
CA GLY A 335 -5.67 23.19 -4.12
C GLY A 335 -6.57 21.96 -4.04
N PRO A 336 -7.60 21.88 -4.89
CA PRO A 336 -8.59 20.79 -4.85
C PRO A 336 -8.01 19.41 -5.20
N PHE A 337 -6.80 19.37 -5.74
CA PHE A 337 -6.10 18.15 -6.17
C PHE A 337 -4.86 17.83 -5.32
N GLU A 338 -4.66 18.54 -4.21
CA GLU A 338 -3.52 18.34 -3.31
C GLU A 338 -3.38 16.87 -2.86
N GLY A 339 -2.15 16.41 -2.78
CA GLY A 339 -1.77 15.06 -2.35
C GLY A 339 -2.11 14.79 -0.89
N PRO A 340 -2.10 13.51 -0.48
CA PRO A 340 -2.52 13.10 0.86
C PRO A 340 -1.54 13.51 1.98
N ILE A 341 -0.25 13.71 1.69
CA ILE A 341 0.78 13.99 2.71
C ILE A 341 0.69 15.43 3.25
N LYS A 342 0.07 16.35 2.51
CA LYS A 342 -0.17 17.76 2.89
C LYS A 342 1.08 18.59 3.20
N VAL A 343 2.23 18.24 2.64
CA VAL A 343 3.40 19.14 2.64
C VAL A 343 3.27 20.07 1.43
N LEU A 344 2.65 21.22 1.67
CA LEU A 344 2.24 22.16 0.64
C LEU A 344 3.18 23.38 0.55
N ALA A 345 3.38 23.87 -0.66
CA ALA A 345 4.05 25.13 -0.97
C ALA A 345 3.32 25.87 -2.11
N ALA A 346 2.96 27.13 -1.86
CA ALA A 346 2.28 28.03 -2.78
C ALA A 346 3.22 29.09 -3.38
N THR A 347 4.31 29.40 -2.67
CA THR A 347 5.29 30.44 -3.00
C THR A 347 6.72 29.89 -3.01
N PRO A 348 7.68 30.62 -3.62
CA PRO A 348 9.10 30.28 -3.55
C PRO A 348 9.61 30.12 -2.12
N GLU A 349 9.26 31.03 -1.21
CA GLU A 349 9.74 31.02 0.18
C GLU A 349 9.27 29.76 0.92
N GLU A 350 8.02 29.38 0.73
CA GLU A 350 7.47 28.14 1.31
C GLU A 350 8.16 26.91 0.71
N ALA A 351 8.40 26.88 -0.60
CA ALA A 351 9.05 25.79 -1.29
C ALA A 351 10.49 25.57 -0.78
N LEU A 352 11.27 26.66 -0.68
CA LEU A 352 12.62 26.63 -0.11
C LEU A 352 12.62 26.11 1.33
N ALA A 353 11.71 26.62 2.16
CA ALA A 353 11.59 26.17 3.55
C ALA A 353 11.24 24.67 3.67
N ARG A 354 10.47 24.10 2.72
CA ARG A 354 10.21 22.64 2.70
C ARG A 354 11.47 21.85 2.33
N VAL A 355 12.22 22.30 1.33
CA VAL A 355 13.48 21.66 0.92
C VAL A 355 14.47 21.67 2.08
N ASP A 356 14.68 22.84 2.70
CA ASP A 356 15.57 22.99 3.85
C ASP A 356 15.18 22.07 5.00
N HIS A 357 13.88 21.99 5.32
CA HIS A 357 13.39 21.13 6.38
C HIS A 357 13.72 19.64 6.13
N TYR A 358 13.50 19.14 4.92
CA TYR A 358 13.85 17.76 4.58
C TYR A 358 15.36 17.53 4.59
N ALA A 359 16.14 18.49 4.08
CA ALA A 359 17.60 18.41 4.09
C ALA A 359 18.16 18.36 5.52
N ASP A 360 17.64 19.20 6.43
CA ASP A 360 18.01 19.22 7.85
C ASP A 360 17.69 17.90 8.58
N LEU A 361 16.67 17.17 8.10
CA LEU A 361 16.30 15.84 8.60
C LEU A 361 17.10 14.69 7.95
N GLY A 362 18.04 15.00 7.06
CA GLY A 362 18.90 14.02 6.39
C GLY A 362 18.23 13.22 5.27
N TYR A 363 17.18 13.77 4.68
CA TYR A 363 16.58 13.19 3.46
C TYR A 363 17.51 13.39 2.27
N VAL A 364 17.49 12.46 1.31
CA VAL A 364 18.45 12.44 0.19
C VAL A 364 17.87 12.93 -1.14
N GLN A 365 16.55 13.13 -1.19
CA GLN A 365 15.82 13.50 -2.39
C GLN A 365 14.57 14.28 -2.03
N ILE A 366 14.09 15.15 -2.92
CA ILE A 366 12.77 15.80 -2.87
C ILE A 366 11.91 15.26 -4.01
N LYS A 367 10.74 14.72 -3.69
CA LYS A 367 9.71 14.36 -4.66
C LYS A 367 8.73 15.52 -4.88
N ILE A 368 8.68 16.03 -6.11
CA ILE A 368 7.67 16.99 -6.57
C ILE A 368 6.38 16.24 -6.93
N TYR A 369 5.24 16.77 -6.51
CA TYR A 369 3.93 16.19 -6.79
C TYR A 369 3.10 17.07 -7.74
N SER A 370 2.00 16.50 -8.26
CA SER A 370 1.33 17.01 -9.45
C SER A 370 0.70 18.41 -9.32
N SER A 371 0.47 18.93 -8.11
CA SER A 371 -0.14 20.25 -7.89
C SER A 371 0.88 21.36 -7.66
N VAL A 372 2.19 21.07 -7.59
CA VAL A 372 3.24 22.10 -7.60
C VAL A 372 3.07 22.96 -8.85
N LYS A 373 3.22 24.28 -8.72
CA LYS A 373 3.16 25.15 -9.90
C LYS A 373 4.44 24.99 -10.72
N PRO A 374 4.38 24.90 -12.06
CA PRO A 374 5.54 24.76 -12.93
C PRO A 374 6.70 25.73 -12.60
N GLU A 375 6.40 26.99 -12.31
CA GLU A 375 7.39 28.02 -11.99
C GLU A 375 8.17 27.78 -10.68
N LEU A 376 7.70 26.89 -9.79
CA LEU A 376 8.38 26.53 -8.56
C LEU A 376 9.37 25.37 -8.74
N VAL A 377 9.26 24.58 -9.82
CA VAL A 377 10.14 23.43 -10.08
C VAL A 377 11.62 23.83 -10.10
N PRO A 378 12.07 24.81 -10.91
CA PRO A 378 13.49 25.17 -10.94
C PRO A 378 13.98 25.78 -9.63
N ILE A 379 13.09 26.40 -8.84
CA ILE A 379 13.43 26.95 -7.52
C ILE A 379 13.68 25.83 -6.52
N ILE A 380 12.77 24.84 -6.48
CA ILE A 380 12.90 23.64 -5.65
C ILE A 380 14.18 22.89 -6.03
N ALA A 381 14.42 22.70 -7.33
CA ALA A 381 15.56 21.95 -7.81
C ALA A 381 16.90 22.60 -7.47
N ALA A 382 17.02 23.91 -7.70
CA ALA A 382 18.23 24.65 -7.37
C ALA A 382 18.57 24.57 -5.87
N GLU A 383 17.59 24.71 -4.98
CA GLU A 383 17.83 24.59 -3.53
C GLU A 383 18.13 23.14 -3.12
N ALA A 384 17.42 22.16 -3.68
CA ALA A 384 17.68 20.75 -3.39
C ALA A 384 19.13 20.38 -3.76
N HIS A 385 19.59 20.72 -4.96
CA HIS A 385 20.96 20.46 -5.40
C HIS A 385 21.99 21.20 -4.55
N LYS A 386 21.73 22.46 -4.19
CA LYS A 386 22.58 23.24 -3.28
C LYS A 386 22.73 22.58 -1.91
N ARG A 387 21.66 21.93 -1.41
CA ARG A 387 21.64 21.17 -0.16
C ARG A 387 22.16 19.73 -0.33
N GLY A 388 22.54 19.31 -1.54
CA GLY A 388 23.04 17.97 -1.86
C GLY A 388 21.97 16.89 -2.07
N LEU A 389 20.70 17.29 -2.20
CA LEU A 389 19.56 16.42 -2.46
C LEU A 389 19.35 16.29 -3.97
N ARG A 390 18.82 15.14 -4.39
CA ARG A 390 18.27 14.95 -5.74
C ARG A 390 16.82 15.42 -5.81
N VAL A 391 16.29 15.59 -7.02
CA VAL A 391 14.89 15.92 -7.29
C VAL A 391 14.29 14.80 -8.12
N SER A 392 13.14 14.28 -7.69
CA SER A 392 12.33 13.39 -8.50
C SER A 392 10.88 13.82 -8.48
N GLY A 393 10.01 13.14 -9.21
CA GLY A 393 8.59 13.21 -8.89
C GLY A 393 7.64 12.97 -10.04
N HIS A 394 6.38 13.30 -9.77
CA HIS A 394 5.41 13.48 -10.82
C HIS A 394 5.84 14.70 -11.65
N VAL A 395 5.48 14.70 -12.92
CA VAL A 395 5.50 15.94 -13.71
C VAL A 395 4.28 16.77 -13.30
N PRO A 396 4.46 18.04 -12.87
CA PRO A 396 3.35 18.90 -12.50
C PRO A 396 2.32 19.12 -13.62
N ALA A 397 1.07 19.37 -13.25
CA ALA A 397 0.05 19.73 -14.24
C ALA A 397 0.42 21.03 -14.98
N GLY A 398 0.20 21.04 -16.29
CA GLY A 398 0.61 22.16 -17.16
C GLY A 398 2.07 22.11 -17.63
N MET A 399 2.82 21.05 -17.32
CA MET A 399 4.20 20.83 -17.73
C MET A 399 4.34 19.45 -18.41
N ILE A 400 5.29 19.31 -19.34
CA ILE A 400 5.69 18.01 -19.93
C ILE A 400 6.99 17.48 -19.31
N ALA A 401 7.28 16.19 -19.48
CA ALA A 401 8.44 15.54 -18.88
C ALA A 401 9.78 16.20 -19.28
N GLU A 402 9.92 16.62 -20.54
CA GLU A 402 11.11 17.34 -21.00
C GLU A 402 11.34 18.64 -20.22
N GLN A 403 10.29 19.43 -19.99
CA GLN A 403 10.38 20.67 -19.20
C GLN A 403 10.76 20.36 -17.75
N PHE A 404 10.19 19.32 -17.16
CA PHE A 404 10.49 18.92 -15.78
C PHE A 404 11.97 18.58 -15.59
N VAL A 405 12.57 17.85 -16.55
CA VAL A 405 14.00 17.52 -16.54
C VAL A 405 14.86 18.76 -16.82
N ARG A 406 14.49 19.60 -17.80
CA ARG A 406 15.18 20.88 -18.07
C ARG A 406 15.21 21.80 -16.85
N ASP A 407 14.14 21.78 -16.05
CA ASP A 407 14.01 22.58 -14.84
C ASP A 407 14.72 21.95 -13.63
N GLY A 408 15.48 20.86 -13.82
CA GLY A 408 16.41 20.32 -12.83
C GLY A 408 15.95 19.05 -12.11
N ALA A 409 14.92 18.36 -12.59
CA ALA A 409 14.59 17.03 -12.07
C ALA A 409 15.64 16.00 -12.48
N ASP A 410 16.11 15.20 -11.51
CA ASP A 410 17.08 14.11 -11.73
C ASP A 410 16.41 12.77 -12.09
N GLU A 411 15.09 12.66 -11.91
CA GLU A 411 14.33 11.43 -12.10
C GLU A 411 12.82 11.70 -12.28
N ILE A 412 12.21 11.02 -13.24
CA ILE A 412 10.75 11.02 -13.43
C ILE A 412 10.15 9.80 -12.74
N GLN A 413 9.13 10.04 -11.90
CA GLN A 413 8.33 8.98 -11.31
C GLN A 413 7.11 8.68 -12.17
N HIS A 414 6.77 7.40 -12.30
CA HIS A 414 5.65 6.86 -13.08
C HIS A 414 5.79 7.03 -14.60
N MET A 415 5.87 5.90 -15.30
CA MET A 415 6.05 5.82 -16.75
C MET A 415 5.01 6.61 -17.56
N ASN A 416 3.78 6.76 -17.05
CA ASN A 416 2.73 7.49 -17.76
C ASN A 416 3.10 8.96 -18.03
N PHE A 417 3.95 9.60 -17.22
CA PHE A 417 4.40 10.97 -17.49
C PHE A 417 5.37 11.06 -18.67
N ILE A 418 6.13 10.01 -18.95
CA ILE A 418 6.97 9.92 -20.14
C ILE A 418 6.09 9.90 -21.40
N PHE A 419 5.02 9.10 -21.40
CA PHE A 419 4.04 9.09 -22.50
C PHE A 419 3.35 10.44 -22.68
N LEU A 420 2.95 11.09 -21.58
CA LEU A 420 2.29 12.39 -21.60
C LEU A 420 3.17 13.51 -22.20
N ASN A 421 4.49 13.31 -22.26
CA ASN A 421 5.38 14.24 -22.97
C ASN A 421 4.96 14.47 -24.42
N PHE A 422 4.45 13.43 -25.07
CA PHE A 422 4.00 13.45 -26.46
C PHE A 422 2.50 13.71 -26.62
N MET A 423 1.81 14.05 -25.52
CA MET A 423 0.37 14.35 -25.49
C MET A 423 0.13 15.70 -24.78
N PRO A 424 0.73 16.81 -25.27
CA PRO A 424 0.68 18.11 -24.58
C PRO A 424 -0.74 18.71 -24.52
N ASP A 425 -1.70 18.14 -25.25
CA ASP A 425 -3.11 18.46 -25.14
C ASP A 425 -3.74 18.01 -23.80
N VAL A 426 -3.16 17.01 -23.13
CA VAL A 426 -3.60 16.50 -21.82
C VAL A 426 -3.02 17.36 -20.69
N LYS A 427 -3.55 18.58 -20.52
CA LYS A 427 -2.99 19.56 -19.58
C LYS A 427 -3.26 19.24 -18.10
N GLU A 428 -4.45 18.73 -17.80
CA GLU A 428 -4.87 18.46 -16.42
C GLU A 428 -4.51 17.04 -15.98
N THR A 429 -3.24 16.84 -15.66
CA THR A 429 -2.67 15.54 -15.28
C THR A 429 -2.88 15.18 -13.81
N ARG A 430 -3.67 15.95 -13.04
CA ARG A 430 -4.07 15.57 -11.66
C ARG A 430 -5.33 14.71 -11.62
N THR A 431 -5.95 14.47 -12.77
CA THR A 431 -7.15 13.65 -12.94
C THR A 431 -6.81 12.26 -13.52
N PRO A 432 -7.76 11.31 -13.58
CA PRO A 432 -7.55 10.02 -14.24
C PRO A 432 -7.13 10.10 -15.72
N ALA A 433 -7.32 11.25 -16.37
CA ALA A 433 -6.87 11.48 -17.74
C ALA A 433 -5.38 11.11 -17.95
N ARG A 434 -4.54 11.31 -16.91
CA ARG A 434 -3.11 10.95 -16.94
C ARG A 434 -2.81 9.47 -17.13
N PHE A 435 -3.80 8.61 -16.93
CA PHE A 435 -3.72 7.15 -17.14
C PHE A 435 -4.52 6.75 -18.37
N ILE A 436 -5.73 7.31 -18.51
CA ILE A 436 -6.65 6.98 -19.59
C ILE A 436 -6.08 7.36 -20.95
N GLU A 437 -5.51 8.56 -21.09
CA GLU A 437 -5.02 9.04 -22.38
C GLU A 437 -3.77 8.28 -22.86
N PRO A 438 -2.75 8.03 -22.00
CA PRO A 438 -1.68 7.11 -22.35
C PRO A 438 -2.17 5.69 -22.66
N GLY A 439 -3.16 5.18 -21.93
CA GLY A 439 -3.73 3.86 -22.21
C GLY A 439 -4.45 3.77 -23.56
N LYS A 440 -5.13 4.84 -23.97
CA LYS A 440 -5.85 4.90 -25.26
C LYS A 440 -4.94 5.13 -26.45
N ARG A 441 -3.96 6.02 -26.32
CA ARG A 441 -3.18 6.59 -27.43
C ARG A 441 -1.73 6.14 -27.44
N GLY A 442 -1.22 5.59 -26.33
CA GLY A 442 0.19 5.26 -26.18
C GLY A 442 0.67 4.17 -27.13
N GLY A 443 -0.21 3.25 -27.53
CA GLY A 443 0.10 2.22 -28.53
C GLY A 443 0.26 2.76 -29.96
N ASP A 444 -0.28 3.95 -30.24
CA ASP A 444 -0.17 4.62 -31.53
C ASP A 444 1.05 5.56 -31.61
N LEU A 445 1.82 5.70 -30.52
CA LEU A 445 3.02 6.53 -30.49
C LEU A 445 4.13 5.87 -31.32
N ASP A 446 4.56 6.53 -32.39
CA ASP A 446 5.71 6.12 -33.19
C ASP A 446 7.01 6.33 -32.40
N LEU A 447 7.57 5.24 -31.88
CA LEU A 447 8.79 5.24 -31.08
C LEU A 447 10.04 5.58 -31.90
N ASP A 448 9.99 5.45 -33.23
CA ASP A 448 11.08 5.80 -34.14
C ASP A 448 10.96 7.25 -34.65
N SER A 449 9.92 7.98 -34.26
CA SER A 449 9.71 9.36 -34.68
C SER A 449 10.80 10.30 -34.16
N GLN A 450 11.07 11.37 -34.91
CA GLN A 450 12.07 12.38 -34.53
C GLN A 450 11.80 12.95 -33.12
N PRO A 451 10.57 13.32 -32.71
CA PRO A 451 10.32 13.84 -31.38
C PRO A 451 10.67 12.86 -30.25
N VAL A 452 10.43 11.56 -30.44
CA VAL A 452 10.79 10.54 -29.43
C VAL A 452 12.29 10.38 -29.34
N ASN A 453 12.97 10.29 -30.49
CA ASN A 453 14.44 10.21 -30.54
C ASN A 453 15.12 11.45 -29.96
N ASP A 454 14.60 12.65 -30.22
CA ASP A 454 15.11 13.91 -29.65
C ASP A 454 14.96 13.93 -28.12
N PHE A 455 13.82 13.46 -27.60
CA PHE A 455 13.59 13.38 -26.16
C PHE A 455 14.50 12.33 -25.50
N ILE A 456 14.67 11.15 -26.11
CA ILE A 456 15.59 10.11 -25.60
C ILE A 456 17.03 10.60 -25.62
N ALA A 457 17.46 11.30 -26.68
CA ALA A 457 18.81 11.86 -26.78
C ALA A 457 19.06 13.01 -25.80
N PHE A 458 17.99 13.67 -25.34
CA PHE A 458 18.06 14.71 -24.33
C PHE A 458 18.22 14.17 -22.89
N LEU A 459 17.59 13.02 -22.58
CA LEU A 459 17.74 12.32 -21.30
C LEU A 459 19.14 11.70 -21.13
#